data_AF-A0A949JK33-F1
#
_entry.id   AF-A0A949JK33-F1
#
_cell.length_a   1.000
_cell.length_b   1.000
_cell.length_c   1.000
_cell.angle_alpha   90.00
_cell.angle_beta   90.00
_cell.angle_gamma   90.00
#
_symmetry.space_group_name_H-M   'P 1'
#
loop_
_entity.id
_entity.type
_entity.pdbx_description
1 polymer ?
#
loop_
_entity_poly.entity_id
_entity_poly.type
_entity_poly.pdbx_seq_one_letter_code
_entity_poly.pdbx_strand_id
1 'polypeptide(L)'
;MYFVLRPYLRPAPRARRGDVGQVAADAVDALESGQSLQHVIQRCYRDMATTLERTRSVRRRDSVTPREFEDSLIREGVDVADVRGLTRLFELSRYAAGATTKADEFAAVEHLRRIAATLGGGL
;
A
#
# COMPACT_ATOMS: atom_id res chain seq x y z
N MET A 1 -4.51 -20.04 17.39
CA MET A 1 -5.86 -19.52 17.14
C MET A 1 -5.75 -18.52 15.99
N TYR A 2 -6.00 -18.96 14.76
CA TYR A 2 -5.87 -18.12 13.56
C TYR A 2 -7.16 -17.31 13.40
N PHE A 3 -7.14 -16.02 13.76
CA PHE A 3 -8.24 -15.12 13.39
C PHE A 3 -8.12 -14.77 11.91
N VAL A 4 -8.95 -15.43 11.11
CA VAL A 4 -9.19 -15.08 9.71
C VAL A 4 -10.11 -13.86 9.71
N LEU A 5 -9.54 -12.66 9.84
CA LEU A 5 -10.24 -11.44 9.45
C LEU A 5 -9.96 -11.20 7.96
N ARG A 6 -10.85 -11.72 7.13
CA ARG A 6 -11.05 -11.22 5.77
C ARG A 6 -11.95 -9.98 5.85
N PRO A 7 -11.41 -8.79 5.55
CA PRO A 7 -12.22 -7.80 4.86
C PRO A 7 -11.43 -7.22 3.67
N TYR A 8 -11.12 -8.03 2.66
CA TYR A 8 -10.35 -7.53 1.49
C TYR A 8 -10.95 -7.95 0.16
N LEU A 9 -12.27 -7.92 0.07
CA LEU A 9 -12.96 -7.99 -1.20
C LEU A 9 -14.12 -7.00 -1.18
N ARG A 10 -13.82 -5.70 -1.29
CA ARG A 10 -14.75 -4.78 -1.94
C ARG A 10 -14.36 -4.71 -3.42
N PRO A 11 -15.14 -5.32 -4.34
CA PRO A 11 -14.99 -5.05 -5.75
C PRO A 11 -15.59 -3.66 -6.03
N ALA A 12 -14.76 -2.63 -6.12
CA ALA A 12 -15.20 -1.29 -6.54
C ALA A 12 -15.10 -1.13 -8.08
N PRO A 13 -16.13 -0.55 -8.73
CA PRO A 13 -16.12 -0.25 -10.16
C PRO A 13 -15.20 0.94 -10.44
N ARG A 14 -14.28 0.80 -11.42
CA ARG A 14 -13.22 1.77 -11.81
C ARG A 14 -12.53 2.41 -10.60
N ALA A 15 -11.40 1.81 -10.21
CA ALA A 15 -10.58 2.24 -9.10
C ALA A 15 -10.35 3.77 -9.09
N ARG A 16 -10.91 4.45 -8.08
CA ARG A 16 -10.76 5.88 -7.81
C ARG A 16 -9.60 6.09 -6.83
N ARG A 17 -9.10 7.33 -6.69
CA ARG A 17 -8.10 7.72 -5.65
C ARG A 17 -8.45 7.12 -4.28
N GLY A 18 -9.72 7.19 -3.90
CA GLY A 18 -10.24 6.64 -2.64
C GLY A 18 -10.05 5.13 -2.46
N ASP A 19 -10.02 4.34 -3.53
CA ASP A 19 -9.78 2.89 -3.41
C ASP A 19 -8.33 2.60 -3.03
N VAL A 20 -7.38 3.37 -3.56
CA VAL A 20 -5.96 3.27 -3.18
C VAL A 20 -5.76 3.81 -1.75
N GLY A 21 -6.44 4.90 -1.41
CA GLY A 21 -6.47 5.42 -0.03
C GLY A 21 -7.01 4.41 0.96
N GLN A 22 -8.06 3.66 0.62
CA GLN A 22 -8.61 2.62 1.47
C GLN A 22 -7.63 1.47 1.70
N VAL A 23 -6.91 1.04 0.66
CA VAL A 23 -5.85 0.01 0.82
C VAL A 23 -4.76 0.47 1.79
N ALA A 24 -4.41 1.77 1.77
CA ALA A 24 -3.46 2.33 2.72
C ALA A 24 -4.01 2.31 4.16
N ALA A 25 -5.27 2.71 4.35
CA ALA A 25 -5.94 2.69 5.65
C ALA A 25 -6.05 1.26 6.22
N ASP A 26 -6.48 0.30 5.39
CA ASP A 26 -6.57 -1.11 5.79
C ASP A 26 -5.19 -1.68 6.20
N ALA A 27 -4.10 -1.18 5.59
CA ALA A 27 -2.75 -1.56 5.97
C ALA A 27 -2.32 -0.96 7.31
N VAL A 28 -2.75 0.26 7.63
CA VAL A 28 -2.54 0.87 8.96
C VAL A 28 -3.23 0.03 10.03
N ASP A 29 -4.52 -0.28 9.84
CA ASP A 29 -5.30 -1.09 10.78
C ASP A 29 -4.66 -2.48 11.03
N ALA A 30 -4.13 -3.09 9.97
CA ALA A 30 -3.44 -4.37 10.04
C ALA A 30 -2.16 -4.30 10.88
N LEU A 31 -1.35 -3.24 10.71
CA LEU A 31 -0.13 -3.04 11.51
C LEU A 31 -0.48 -2.78 12.98
N GLU A 32 -1.47 -1.92 13.25
CA GLU A 32 -1.93 -1.62 14.60
C GLU A 32 -2.54 -2.83 15.31
N SER A 33 -3.13 -3.75 14.55
CA SER A 33 -3.62 -5.05 15.05
C SER A 33 -2.50 -6.06 15.34
N GLY A 34 -1.23 -5.69 15.14
CA GLY A 34 -0.06 -6.52 15.42
C GLY A 34 0.28 -7.51 14.31
N GLN A 35 -0.18 -7.30 13.07
CA GLN A 35 0.25 -8.13 11.95
C GLN A 35 1.70 -7.83 11.54
N SER A 36 2.36 -8.82 10.95
CA SER A 36 3.77 -8.67 10.51
C SER A 36 3.92 -7.58 9.46
N LEU A 37 4.83 -6.63 9.72
CA LEU A 37 5.14 -5.53 8.80
C LEU A 37 5.44 -6.01 7.38
N GLN A 38 6.24 -7.06 7.24
CA GLN A 38 6.60 -7.62 5.92
C GLN A 38 5.36 -8.07 5.16
N HIS A 39 4.48 -8.84 5.81
CA HIS A 39 3.26 -9.34 5.18
C HIS A 39 2.32 -8.20 4.79
N VAL A 40 2.15 -7.21 5.68
CA VAL A 40 1.25 -6.09 5.45
C VAL A 40 1.77 -5.20 4.32
N ILE A 41 3.06 -4.87 4.29
CA ILE A 41 3.64 -4.01 3.24
C ILE A 41 3.62 -4.69 1.88
N GLN A 42 4.01 -5.97 1.79
CA GLN A 42 3.96 -6.71 0.52
C GLN A 42 2.53 -6.79 -0.03
N ARG A 43 1.56 -7.00 0.85
CA ARG A 43 0.14 -7.02 0.50
C ARG A 43 -0.34 -5.65 0.05
N CYS A 44 -0.12 -4.62 0.86
CA CYS A 44 -0.52 -3.24 0.59
C CYS A 44 -0.01 -2.80 -0.77
N TYR A 45 1.28 -3.00 -1.04
CA TYR A 45 1.91 -2.65 -2.30
C TYR A 45 1.24 -3.36 -3.49
N ARG A 46 1.02 -4.67 -3.40
CA ARG A 46 0.36 -5.45 -4.47
C ARG A 46 -1.08 -5.00 -4.70
N ASP A 47 -1.82 -4.78 -3.63
CA ASP A 47 -3.25 -4.44 -3.68
C ASP A 47 -3.43 -3.01 -4.25
N MET A 48 -2.56 -2.06 -3.88
CA MET A 48 -2.50 -0.73 -4.52
C MET A 48 -2.10 -0.80 -5.99
N ALA A 49 -1.06 -1.56 -6.34
CA ALA A 49 -0.63 -1.72 -7.73
C ALA A 49 -1.74 -2.32 -8.61
N THR A 50 -2.43 -3.34 -8.10
CA THR A 50 -3.59 -3.96 -8.77
C THR A 50 -4.74 -2.97 -8.93
N THR A 51 -4.95 -2.10 -7.94
CA THR A 51 -5.97 -1.04 -7.99
C THR A 51 -5.63 -0.01 -9.06
N LEU A 52 -4.36 0.42 -9.15
CA LEU A 52 -3.87 1.33 -10.18
C LEU A 52 -3.92 0.74 -11.60
N GLU A 53 -3.64 -0.57 -11.75
CA GLU A 53 -3.77 -1.29 -13.02
C GLU A 53 -5.20 -1.25 -13.55
N ARG A 54 -6.20 -1.40 -12.66
CA ARG A 54 -7.61 -1.35 -13.03
C ARG A 54 -8.08 0.03 -13.48
N THR A 55 -7.39 1.10 -13.07
CA THR A 55 -7.69 2.48 -13.50
C THR A 55 -7.11 2.78 -14.89
N ARG A 56 -5.96 2.20 -15.25
CA ARG A 56 -5.41 2.34 -16.61
C ARG A 56 -6.25 1.54 -17.60
N SER A 57 -6.99 2.22 -18.47
CA SER A 57 -7.75 1.61 -19.58
C SER A 57 -6.85 1.06 -20.71
N VAL A 58 -5.71 0.45 -20.39
CA VAL A 58 -4.68 0.09 -21.39
C VAL A 58 -4.43 -1.41 -21.39
N ARG A 59 -4.56 -1.99 -22.57
CA ARG A 59 -4.39 -3.39 -22.97
C ARG A 59 -3.00 -4.02 -22.71
N ARG A 60 -2.21 -3.55 -21.75
CA ARG A 60 -0.93 -4.17 -21.38
C ARG A 60 -1.05 -4.80 -19.99
N ARG A 61 -1.02 -6.13 -19.95
CA ARG A 61 -0.91 -6.96 -18.73
C ARG A 61 0.53 -6.97 -18.18
N ASP A 62 1.26 -5.88 -18.35
CA ASP A 62 2.61 -5.81 -17.80
C ASP A 62 2.47 -5.29 -16.37
N SER A 63 2.90 -6.10 -15.41
CA SER A 63 2.91 -5.78 -13.97
C SER A 63 3.41 -4.36 -13.76
N VAL A 64 2.68 -3.54 -12.98
CA VAL A 64 3.12 -2.17 -12.67
C VAL A 64 4.54 -2.19 -12.10
N THR A 65 5.45 -1.50 -12.80
CA THR A 65 6.83 -1.35 -12.31
C THR A 65 6.85 -0.44 -11.08
N PRO A 66 7.84 -0.56 -10.18
CA PRO A 66 7.93 0.33 -9.02
C PRO A 66 7.92 1.80 -9.39
N ARG A 67 8.67 2.19 -10.42
CA ARG A 67 8.69 3.58 -10.88
C ARG A 67 7.33 4.07 -11.36
N GLU A 68 6.61 3.23 -12.09
CA GLU A 68 5.26 3.55 -12.55
C GLU A 68 4.24 3.63 -11.42
N PHE A 69 4.41 2.85 -10.36
CA PHE A 69 3.63 2.94 -9.13
C PHE A 69 3.88 4.29 -8.45
N GLU A 70 5.14 4.65 -8.27
CA GLU A 70 5.53 5.92 -7.64
C GLU A 70 4.97 7.12 -8.40
N ASP A 71 5.22 7.17 -9.72
CA ASP A 71 4.73 8.25 -10.57
C ASP A 71 3.20 8.35 -10.55
N SER A 72 2.50 7.23 -10.39
CA SER A 72 1.04 7.23 -10.31
C SER A 72 0.59 7.89 -9.00
N LEU A 73 1.12 7.49 -7.85
CA LEU A 73 0.76 8.09 -6.55
C LEU A 73 1.13 9.57 -6.47
N ILE A 74 2.29 9.96 -7.02
CA ILE A 74 2.71 11.36 -7.06
C ILE A 74 1.76 12.20 -7.91
N ARG A 75 1.32 11.70 -9.07
CA ARG A 75 0.25 12.35 -9.87
C ARG A 75 -1.07 12.42 -9.12
N GLU A 76 -1.30 11.47 -8.20
CA GLU A 76 -2.45 11.50 -7.31
C GLU A 76 -2.32 12.49 -6.12
N GLY A 77 -1.21 13.21 -6.01
CA GLY A 77 -0.97 14.27 -5.03
C GLY A 77 -0.24 13.80 -3.77
N VAL A 78 0.16 12.54 -3.71
CA VAL A 78 0.92 11.98 -2.59
C VAL A 78 2.35 12.54 -2.60
N ASP A 79 2.87 12.86 -1.41
CA ASP A 79 4.24 13.33 -1.26
C ASP A 79 5.27 12.28 -1.71
N VAL A 80 6.29 12.73 -2.43
CA VAL A 80 7.35 11.87 -2.99
C VAL A 80 8.11 11.12 -1.89
N ALA A 81 8.30 11.73 -0.71
CA ALA A 81 8.98 11.10 0.41
C ALA A 81 8.17 9.94 0.98
N ASP A 82 6.83 10.07 1.06
CA ASP A 82 5.96 9.02 1.57
C ASP A 82 5.89 7.83 0.60
N VAL A 83 5.80 8.12 -0.71
CA VAL A 83 5.84 7.11 -1.77
C VAL A 83 7.17 6.34 -1.75
N ARG A 84 8.29 7.05 -1.70
CA ARG A 84 9.63 6.41 -1.64
C ARG A 84 9.85 5.64 -0.34
N GLY A 85 9.32 6.13 0.78
CA GLY A 85 9.35 5.43 2.06
C GLY A 85 8.66 4.08 1.95
N LEU A 86 7.47 4.04 1.33
CA LEU A 86 6.75 2.79 1.08
C LEU A 86 7.51 1.85 0.14
N THR A 87 8.07 2.34 -0.97
CA THR A 87 8.88 1.51 -1.89
C THR A 87 10.09 0.91 -1.17
N ARG A 88 10.80 1.70 -0.36
CA ARG A 88 11.95 1.24 0.42
C ARG A 88 11.55 0.14 1.41
N LEU A 89 10.43 0.31 2.13
CA LEU A 89 9.92 -0.71 3.05
C LEU A 89 9.52 -1.99 2.32
N PHE A 90 8.97 -1.87 1.11
CA PHE A 90 8.66 -3.03 0.26
C PHE A 90 9.92 -3.78 -0.17
N GLU A 91 10.94 -3.07 -0.63
CA GLU A 91 12.24 -3.66 -0.98
C GLU A 91 12.89 -4.33 0.23
N LEU A 92 12.89 -3.67 1.39
CA LEU A 92 13.34 -4.24 2.66
C LEU A 92 12.56 -5.52 2.98
N SER A 93 11.24 -5.53 2.83
CA SER A 93 10.43 -6.73 3.09
C SER A 93 10.72 -7.90 2.15
N ARG A 94 11.29 -7.66 0.97
CA ARG A 94 11.66 -8.69 -0.02
C ARG A 94 13.08 -9.20 0.14
N TYR A 95 14.02 -8.30 0.42
CA TYR A 95 15.45 -8.60 0.38
C TYR A 95 16.08 -8.72 1.77
N ALA A 96 15.46 -8.17 2.82
CA ALA A 96 15.93 -8.37 4.17
C ALA A 96 15.53 -9.77 4.65
N ALA A 97 16.50 -10.67 4.76
CA ALA A 97 16.37 -11.97 5.43
C ALA A 97 16.25 -11.85 6.96
N GLY A 98 15.80 -10.71 7.49
CA GLY A 98 15.78 -10.37 8.91
C GLY A 98 14.49 -9.69 9.35
N ALA A 99 14.25 -9.65 10.65
CA ALA A 99 13.08 -9.02 11.25
C ALA A 99 13.10 -7.50 11.01
N THR A 100 12.07 -6.99 10.33
CA THR A 100 11.74 -5.56 10.31
C THR A 100 11.69 -5.03 11.74
N THR A 101 12.31 -3.87 11.98
CA THR A 101 12.37 -3.30 13.33
C THR A 101 11.06 -2.58 13.68
N LYS A 102 10.83 -2.34 14.97
CA LYS A 102 9.70 -1.49 15.41
C LYS A 102 9.78 -0.07 14.82
N ALA A 103 11.00 0.44 14.60
CA ALA A 103 11.17 1.75 13.97
C ALA A 103 10.70 1.76 12.51
N ASP A 104 10.94 0.66 11.77
CA ASP A 104 10.43 0.49 10.41
C ASP A 104 8.90 0.41 10.40
N GLU A 105 8.31 -0.24 11.42
CA GLU A 105 6.86 -0.35 11.58
C GLU A 105 6.21 1.01 11.87
N PHE A 106 6.79 1.81 12.77
CA PHE A 106 6.32 3.18 13.02
C PHE A 106 6.43 4.06 11.77
N ALA A 107 7.55 3.98 11.05
CA ALA A 107 7.72 4.73 9.80
C ALA A 107 6.70 4.30 8.74
N ALA A 108 6.43 2.99 8.64
CA ALA A 108 5.44 2.46 7.73
C ALA A 108 4.04 2.99 8.00
N VAL A 109 3.61 2.98 9.27
CA VAL A 109 2.30 3.50 9.68
C VAL A 109 2.18 4.98 9.32
N GLU A 110 3.22 5.79 9.60
CA GLU A 110 3.19 7.22 9.29
C GLU A 110 3.08 7.51 7.80
N HIS A 111 3.87 6.82 6.96
CA HIS A 111 3.76 6.95 5.51
C HIS A 111 2.39 6.51 4.99
N LEU A 112 1.88 5.37 5.45
CA LEU A 112 0.58 4.85 5.03
C LEU A 112 -0.58 5.75 5.44
N ARG A 113 -0.55 6.35 6.64
CA ARG A 113 -1.56 7.33 7.07
C ARG A 113 -1.58 8.56 6.18
N ARG A 114 -0.41 9.11 5.83
CA ARG A 114 -0.32 10.28 4.94
C ARG A 114 -0.81 9.97 3.53
N ILE A 115 -0.48 8.78 3.01
CA ILE A 115 -1.00 8.28 1.73
C ILE A 115 -2.53 8.15 1.80
N ALA A 116 -3.07 7.51 2.84
CA ALA A 116 -4.51 7.35 3.04
C ALA A 116 -5.22 8.70 3.10
N ALA A 117 -4.72 9.63 3.92
CA ALA A 117 -5.30 10.96 4.07
C ALA A 117 -5.30 11.76 2.76
N THR A 118 -4.23 11.67 1.98
CA THR A 118 -4.12 12.37 0.69
C THR A 118 -5.08 11.82 -0.36
N LEU A 119 -5.27 10.49 -0.35
CA LEU A 119 -6.08 9.79 -1.36
C LEU A 119 -7.55 9.62 -0.94
N GLY A 120 -7.90 10.00 0.29
CA GLY A 120 -9.27 9.93 0.82
C GLY A 120 -9.67 8.54 1.35
N GLY A 121 -8.73 7.76 1.87
CA GLY A 121 -9.02 6.56 2.65
C GLY A 121 -9.62 6.93 4.01
N GLY A 122 -10.70 6.26 4.42
CA GLY A 122 -11.25 6.46 5.76
C GLY A 122 -10.29 5.90 6.80
N LEU A 123 -9.68 6.78 7.60
CA LEU A 123 -8.92 6.47 8.80
C LEU A 123 -9.82 6.60 10.04
#